data_AF-A0AA43DKT0-F1
#
_entry.id   AF-A0AA43DKT0-F1
#
_cell.length_a   1.000
_cell.length_b   1.000
_cell.length_c   1.000
_cell.angle_alpha   90.00
_cell.angle_beta   90.00
_cell.angle_gamma   90.00
#
_symmetry.space_group_name_H-M   'P 1'
#
loop_
_entity.id
_entity.type
_entity.pdbx_description
1 polymer ?
#
loop_
_entity_poly.entity_id
_entity_poly.type
_entity_poly.pdbx_seq_one_letter_code
_entity_poly.pdbx_strand_id
1 'polypeptide(L)'
;MPDELRIYERPTLERPVLIGAFRGWNDGGQAATLAVGYLARLWGAKKFADIDPELFVDFQATRPMVSLEGGTTRKIEWPENTLYCAPIPGAGRDAVLLVGVEPNYRWRTFSELIANLARDLGVELVVTLGALLADVPHTRPSPVTGAATDPQLVDELGLQLSRYEGPTGIVGVLLDACRGAAIPSVSLWAAVPHYVQLAPSPRAARALCERLAGVLSTEIDIGELAEAEAEYVEQVSQAVATDADTAAYVEELEHRADSLDWLEDSGSLPSGDALAAEITRFLRDRETNGDGEPETGGPG
;
A
#
# COMPACT_ATOMS: atom_id res chain seq x y z
N MET A 1 16.52 -13.15 -18.74
CA MET A 1 15.50 -12.79 -17.74
C MET A 1 15.80 -13.62 -16.50
N PRO A 2 15.76 -13.05 -15.30
CA PRO A 2 15.87 -13.83 -14.07
C PRO A 2 14.78 -14.93 -14.07
N ASP A 3 15.08 -16.14 -13.57
CA ASP A 3 14.12 -17.26 -13.52
C ASP A 3 12.90 -16.95 -12.62
N GLU A 4 13.02 -15.90 -11.80
CA GLU A 4 12.03 -15.46 -10.83
C GLU A 4 10.85 -14.67 -11.42
N LEU A 5 11.03 -14.00 -12.57
CA LEU A 5 9.96 -13.24 -13.23
C LEU A 5 9.29 -14.09 -14.31
N ARG A 6 8.03 -14.45 -14.08
CA ARG A 6 7.24 -15.30 -14.97
C ARG A 6 6.30 -14.45 -15.79
N ILE A 7 6.66 -14.20 -17.06
CA ILE A 7 5.80 -13.47 -18.02
C ILE A 7 5.01 -14.48 -18.84
N TYR A 8 3.68 -14.40 -18.75
CA TYR A 8 2.75 -15.26 -19.49
C TYR A 8 2.40 -14.71 -20.86
N GLU A 9 2.19 -13.39 -20.93
CA GLU A 9 1.87 -12.65 -22.13
C GLU A 9 2.57 -11.30 -22.05
N ARG A 10 3.24 -10.86 -23.12
CA ARG A 10 3.91 -9.56 -23.12
C ARG A 10 2.95 -8.51 -23.68
N PRO A 11 2.51 -7.53 -22.88
CA PRO A 11 1.56 -6.54 -23.35
C PRO A 11 2.22 -5.55 -24.32
N THR A 12 1.41 -5.01 -25.23
CA THR A 12 1.76 -3.81 -25.99
C THR A 12 1.09 -2.64 -25.29
N LEU A 13 1.89 -1.69 -24.81
CA LEU A 13 1.42 -0.61 -23.94
C LEU A 13 1.66 0.76 -24.58
N GLU A 14 0.71 1.68 -24.38
CA GLU A 14 0.82 3.09 -24.72
C GLU A 14 1.14 3.89 -23.45
N ARG A 15 2.32 4.52 -23.43
CA ARG A 15 2.79 5.44 -22.36
C ARG A 15 2.52 4.93 -20.92
N PRO A 16 2.92 3.70 -20.58
CA PRO A 16 2.41 3.06 -19.39
C PRO A 16 2.85 3.75 -18.08
N VAL A 17 1.97 3.72 -17.08
CA VAL A 17 2.28 4.05 -15.69
C VAL A 17 2.20 2.78 -14.85
N LEU A 18 3.22 2.52 -14.02
CA LEU A 18 3.18 1.42 -13.06
C LEU A 18 2.57 1.90 -11.75
N ILE A 19 1.53 1.24 -11.26
CA ILE A 19 0.89 1.52 -9.97
C ILE A 19 1.03 0.29 -9.08
N GLY A 20 1.76 0.40 -7.97
CA GLY A 20 2.12 -0.74 -7.12
C GLY A 20 1.67 -0.61 -5.66
N ALA A 21 1.22 -1.69 -5.05
CA ALA A 21 0.97 -1.77 -3.61
C ALA A 21 1.41 -3.12 -3.05
N PHE A 22 1.95 -3.10 -1.82
CA PHE A 22 2.48 -4.27 -1.14
C PHE A 22 1.78 -4.45 0.21
N ARG A 23 1.15 -5.60 0.42
CA ARG A 23 0.66 -6.02 1.74
C ARG A 23 1.82 -6.12 2.72
N GLY A 24 1.50 -5.97 4.00
CA GLY A 24 2.47 -6.07 5.08
C GLY A 24 2.62 -4.72 5.78
N TRP A 25 3.84 -4.34 6.09
CA TRP A 25 4.12 -3.15 6.90
C TRP A 25 3.67 -1.85 6.21
N ASN A 26 3.72 -1.80 4.87
CA ASN A 26 3.39 -0.62 4.07
C ASN A 26 1.87 -0.42 3.81
N ASP A 27 1.00 -1.26 4.37
CA ASP A 27 -0.43 -1.32 4.02
C ASP A 27 -1.33 -1.38 5.25
N GLY A 28 -1.22 -0.35 6.10
CA GLY A 28 -2.10 -0.13 7.25
C GLY A 28 -3.57 -0.18 6.84
N GLY A 29 -4.36 -0.99 7.56
CA GLY A 29 -5.76 -1.23 7.22
C GLY A 29 -5.98 -1.84 5.83
N GLN A 30 -4.98 -2.44 5.19
CA GLN A 30 -5.04 -3.03 3.85
C GLN A 30 -5.61 -2.10 2.76
N ALA A 31 -5.44 -0.79 2.93
CA ALA A 31 -6.04 0.23 2.08
C ALA A 31 -5.38 0.35 0.70
N ALA A 32 -4.05 0.27 0.63
CA ALA A 32 -3.30 0.40 -0.61
C ALA A 32 -3.51 -0.79 -1.53
N THR A 33 -3.49 -2.03 -0.99
CA THR A 33 -3.78 -3.20 -1.83
C THR A 33 -5.26 -3.31 -2.19
N LEU A 34 -6.17 -2.82 -1.34
CA LEU A 34 -7.58 -2.61 -1.73
C LEU A 34 -7.68 -1.63 -2.90
N ALA A 35 -6.98 -0.48 -2.85
CA ALA A 35 -7.02 0.52 -3.93
C ALA A 35 -6.50 -0.04 -5.26
N VAL A 36 -5.32 -0.65 -5.30
CA VAL A 36 -4.79 -1.21 -6.56
C VAL A 36 -5.64 -2.38 -7.07
N GLY A 37 -6.15 -3.23 -6.17
CA GLY A 37 -7.09 -4.30 -6.53
C GLY A 37 -8.41 -3.76 -7.08
N TYR A 38 -8.91 -2.65 -6.53
CA TYR A 38 -10.08 -1.94 -7.03
C TYR A 38 -9.83 -1.40 -8.45
N LEU A 39 -8.70 -0.73 -8.69
CA LEU A 39 -8.32 -0.24 -10.02
C LEU A 39 -8.19 -1.39 -11.04
N ALA A 40 -7.61 -2.52 -10.63
CA ALA A 40 -7.50 -3.70 -11.48
C ALA A 40 -8.87 -4.21 -11.93
N ARG A 41 -9.85 -4.26 -11.02
CA ARG A 41 -11.23 -4.63 -11.38
C ARG A 41 -11.91 -3.56 -12.23
N LEU A 42 -11.81 -2.30 -11.82
CA LEU A 42 -12.46 -1.16 -12.49
C LEU A 42 -12.02 -1.04 -13.95
N TRP A 43 -10.72 -1.21 -14.22
CA TRP A 43 -10.15 -1.11 -15.56
C TRP A 43 -10.14 -2.43 -16.34
N GLY A 44 -10.69 -3.51 -15.76
CA GLY A 44 -10.73 -4.82 -16.42
C GLY A 44 -9.34 -5.40 -16.70
N ALA A 45 -8.41 -5.20 -15.77
CA ALA A 45 -7.00 -5.51 -15.94
C ALA A 45 -6.74 -7.02 -16.08
N LYS A 46 -5.82 -7.37 -16.97
CA LYS A 46 -5.46 -8.76 -17.27
C LYS A 46 -4.11 -9.08 -16.66
N LYS A 47 -4.03 -10.20 -15.93
CA LYS A 47 -2.76 -10.74 -15.42
C LYS A 47 -1.86 -11.07 -16.60
N PHE A 48 -0.63 -10.58 -16.59
CA PHE A 48 0.34 -10.85 -17.65
C PHE A 48 1.67 -11.40 -17.11
N ALA A 49 1.96 -11.18 -15.82
CA ALA A 49 3.14 -11.74 -15.17
C ALA A 49 2.94 -11.93 -13.65
N ASP A 50 3.81 -12.71 -13.02
CA ASP A 50 4.05 -12.69 -11.58
C ASP A 50 5.52 -12.92 -11.24
N ILE A 51 5.86 -12.64 -9.98
CA ILE A 51 7.18 -12.90 -9.40
C ILE A 51 7.05 -14.12 -8.49
N ASP A 52 7.87 -15.13 -8.76
CA ASP A 52 7.96 -16.35 -7.96
C ASP A 52 8.34 -16.02 -6.52
N PRO A 53 7.50 -16.33 -5.51
CA PRO A 53 7.75 -15.95 -4.14
C PRO A 53 8.89 -16.73 -3.47
N GLU A 54 9.35 -17.86 -4.02
CA GLU A 54 10.23 -18.82 -3.35
C GLU A 54 11.53 -18.19 -2.80
N LEU A 55 12.11 -17.23 -3.51
CA LEU A 55 13.35 -16.57 -3.10
C LEU A 55 13.16 -15.30 -2.27
N PHE A 56 11.91 -14.81 -2.17
CA PHE A 56 11.61 -13.50 -1.62
C PHE A 56 10.76 -13.56 -0.37
N VAL A 57 9.91 -14.58 -0.20
CA VAL A 57 8.92 -14.67 0.87
C VAL A 57 9.31 -15.75 1.87
N ASP A 58 9.23 -15.42 3.15
CA ASP A 58 9.27 -16.41 4.22
C ASP A 58 7.87 -17.04 4.37
N PHE A 59 7.72 -18.29 3.92
CA PHE A 59 6.43 -18.99 4.00
C PHE A 59 5.98 -19.39 5.42
N GLN A 60 6.84 -19.23 6.43
CA GLN A 60 6.40 -19.36 7.83
C GLN A 60 5.76 -18.07 8.33
N ALA A 61 6.27 -16.92 7.89
CA ALA A 61 5.71 -15.61 8.20
C ALA A 61 4.44 -15.33 7.37
N THR A 62 4.49 -15.61 6.07
CA THR A 62 3.36 -15.44 5.14
C THR A 62 2.96 -16.80 4.57
N ARG A 63 2.05 -17.48 5.26
CA ARG A 63 1.68 -18.86 4.95
C ARG A 63 0.86 -18.96 3.65
N PRO A 64 1.10 -19.97 2.80
CA PRO A 64 0.20 -20.32 1.71
C PRO A 64 -1.19 -20.68 2.23
N MET A 65 -2.21 -20.30 1.48
CA MET A 65 -3.60 -20.57 1.80
C MET A 65 -4.09 -21.81 1.07
N VAL A 66 -5.03 -22.52 1.69
CA VAL A 66 -5.71 -23.66 1.08
C VAL A 66 -7.05 -23.16 0.57
N SER A 67 -7.34 -23.38 -0.71
CA SER A 67 -8.66 -23.15 -1.29
C SER A 67 -9.24 -24.45 -1.85
N LEU A 68 -10.56 -24.49 -1.99
CA LEU A 68 -11.29 -25.62 -2.58
C LEU A 68 -11.88 -25.20 -3.92
N GLU A 69 -11.38 -25.76 -5.00
CA GLU A 69 -11.95 -25.59 -6.33
C GLU A 69 -13.13 -26.57 -6.50
N GLY A 70 -14.31 -26.03 -6.85
CA GLY A 70 -15.55 -26.82 -6.95
C GLY A 70 -15.94 -27.53 -5.65
N GLY A 71 -15.50 -27.03 -4.49
CA GLY A 71 -15.76 -27.61 -3.17
C GLY A 71 -15.10 -28.95 -2.91
N THR A 72 -14.26 -29.45 -3.81
CA THR A 72 -13.70 -30.82 -3.73
C THR A 72 -12.20 -30.90 -4.00
N THR A 73 -11.68 -30.12 -4.96
CA THR A 73 -10.25 -30.16 -5.30
C THR A 73 -9.48 -29.16 -4.45
N ARG A 74 -8.59 -29.65 -3.59
CA ARG A 74 -7.72 -28.80 -2.78
C ARG A 74 -6.65 -28.14 -3.66
N LYS A 75 -6.58 -26.82 -3.63
CA LYS A 75 -5.54 -26.01 -4.26
C LYS A 75 -4.74 -25.27 -3.18
N ILE A 76 -3.44 -25.14 -3.39
CA ILE A 76 -2.57 -24.30 -2.56
C ILE A 76 -2.35 -22.99 -3.30
N GLU A 77 -2.64 -21.89 -2.63
CA GLU A 77 -2.45 -20.52 -3.10
C GLU A 77 -1.26 -19.94 -2.36
N TRP A 78 -0.17 -19.76 -3.11
CA TRP A 78 1.04 -19.15 -2.57
C TRP A 78 0.86 -17.64 -2.45
N PRO A 79 1.62 -16.96 -1.58
CA PRO A 79 1.72 -15.50 -1.62
C PRO A 79 2.27 -15.08 -2.99
N GLU A 80 1.60 -14.17 -3.68
CA GLU A 80 2.00 -13.77 -5.04
C GLU A 80 2.30 -12.27 -5.10
N ASN A 81 3.21 -11.90 -6.00
CA ASN A 81 3.39 -10.54 -6.48
C ASN A 81 3.00 -10.53 -7.95
N THR A 82 1.78 -10.09 -8.23
CA THR A 82 1.14 -10.25 -9.54
C THR A 82 1.07 -8.94 -10.29
N LEU A 83 1.39 -8.98 -11.59
CA LEU A 83 1.30 -7.85 -12.49
C LEU A 83 0.12 -8.00 -13.45
N TYR A 84 -0.65 -6.92 -13.55
CA TYR A 84 -1.78 -6.78 -14.47
C TYR A 84 -1.55 -5.61 -15.41
N CYS A 85 -2.21 -5.61 -16.57
CA CYS A 85 -2.23 -4.47 -17.47
C CYS A 85 -3.66 -4.12 -17.91
N ALA A 86 -3.94 -2.84 -18.08
CA ALA A 86 -5.21 -2.33 -18.59
C ALA A 86 -5.03 -0.95 -19.23
N PRO A 87 -5.84 -0.58 -20.23
CA PRO A 87 -5.98 0.83 -20.58
C PRO A 87 -6.62 1.62 -19.44
N ILE A 88 -6.13 2.83 -19.20
CA ILE A 88 -6.79 3.76 -18.28
C ILE A 88 -7.84 4.55 -19.09
N PRO A 89 -9.15 4.40 -18.80
CA PRO A 89 -10.19 5.07 -19.56
C PRO A 89 -9.98 6.59 -19.59
N GLY A 90 -9.98 7.17 -20.79
CA GLY A 90 -9.88 8.62 -20.99
C GLY A 90 -8.48 9.23 -20.83
N ALA A 91 -7.47 8.48 -20.38
CA ALA A 91 -6.15 9.04 -20.08
C ALA A 91 -5.12 8.95 -21.23
N GLY A 92 -5.43 8.23 -22.31
CA GLY A 92 -4.49 8.02 -23.44
C GLY A 92 -3.18 7.36 -22.99
N ARG A 93 -3.25 6.48 -21.98
CA ARG A 93 -2.15 5.70 -21.43
C ARG A 93 -2.65 4.42 -20.79
N ASP A 94 -1.77 3.45 -20.63
CA ASP A 94 -2.05 2.19 -19.97
C ASP A 94 -1.52 2.13 -18.53
N ALA A 95 -2.16 1.31 -17.71
CA ALA A 95 -1.72 0.96 -16.37
C ALA A 95 -1.00 -0.39 -16.38
N VAL A 96 0.13 -0.47 -15.68
CA VAL A 96 0.74 -1.70 -15.18
C VAL A 96 0.48 -1.74 -13.69
N LEU A 97 -0.37 -2.65 -13.21
CA LEU A 97 -0.74 -2.75 -11.81
C LEU A 97 0.06 -3.85 -11.14
N LEU A 98 0.72 -3.55 -10.03
CA LEU A 98 1.41 -4.52 -9.18
C LEU A 98 0.70 -4.63 -7.84
N VAL A 99 0.16 -5.81 -7.54
CA VAL A 99 -0.40 -6.12 -6.22
C VAL A 99 0.34 -7.32 -5.67
N GLY A 100 0.89 -7.20 -4.47
CA GLY A 100 1.57 -8.33 -3.88
C GLY A 100 1.87 -8.20 -2.40
N VAL A 101 2.77 -9.04 -1.93
CA VAL A 101 3.25 -9.04 -0.55
C VAL A 101 4.64 -8.44 -0.49
N GLU A 102 4.91 -7.66 0.55
CA GLU A 102 6.27 -7.21 0.83
C GLU A 102 7.20 -8.44 0.98
N PRO A 103 8.32 -8.50 0.23
CA PRO A 103 9.26 -9.59 0.35
C PRO A 103 9.90 -9.59 1.75
N ASN A 104 10.30 -10.75 2.26
CA ASN A 104 11.11 -10.89 3.47
C ASN A 104 12.61 -10.87 3.16
N TYR A 105 13.00 -11.31 1.96
CA TYR A 105 14.39 -11.51 1.57
C TYR A 105 14.71 -10.79 0.25
N ARG A 106 16.00 -10.55 0.01
CA ARG A 106 16.55 -10.10 -1.29
C ARG A 106 15.89 -8.84 -1.88
N TRP A 107 15.55 -7.85 -1.05
CA TRP A 107 14.85 -6.62 -1.48
C TRP A 107 15.51 -5.89 -2.65
N ARG A 108 16.85 -5.87 -2.69
CA ARG A 108 17.62 -5.29 -3.81
C ARG A 108 17.28 -5.98 -5.13
N THR A 109 17.42 -7.30 -5.18
CA THR A 109 17.11 -8.12 -6.37
C THR A 109 15.64 -7.99 -6.77
N PHE A 110 14.72 -8.04 -5.81
CA PHE A 110 13.29 -7.89 -6.06
C PHE A 110 12.95 -6.52 -6.68
N SER A 111 13.50 -5.45 -6.11
CA SER A 111 13.27 -4.07 -6.57
C SER A 111 13.91 -3.81 -7.94
N GLU A 112 15.12 -4.31 -8.17
CA GLU A 112 15.80 -4.26 -9.47
C GLU A 112 15.01 -5.03 -10.53
N LEU A 113 14.43 -6.18 -10.19
CA LEU A 113 13.59 -6.96 -11.10
C LEU A 113 12.37 -6.17 -11.55
N ILE A 114 11.66 -5.51 -10.62
CA ILE A 114 10.51 -4.65 -10.95
C ILE A 114 10.95 -3.43 -11.78
N ALA A 115 12.02 -2.74 -11.38
CA ALA A 115 12.51 -1.55 -12.08
C ALA A 115 12.98 -1.88 -13.51
N ASN A 116 13.63 -3.03 -13.70
CA ASN A 116 14.03 -3.51 -15.03
C ASN A 116 12.81 -3.87 -15.88
N LEU A 117 11.81 -4.55 -15.31
CA LEU A 117 10.56 -4.81 -16.01
C LEU A 117 9.85 -3.52 -16.43
N ALA A 118 9.76 -2.54 -15.52
CA ALA A 118 9.17 -1.24 -15.81
C ALA A 118 9.89 -0.55 -16.99
N ARG A 119 11.23 -0.58 -17.00
CA ARG A 119 12.03 -0.04 -18.12
C ARG A 119 11.75 -0.80 -19.43
N ASP A 120 11.72 -2.12 -19.38
CA ASP A 120 11.50 -2.99 -20.55
C ASP A 120 10.09 -2.83 -21.16
N LEU A 121 9.12 -2.42 -20.34
CA LEU A 121 7.76 -2.10 -20.74
C LEU A 121 7.59 -0.64 -21.18
N GLY A 122 8.62 0.21 -21.03
CA GLY A 122 8.56 1.62 -21.38
C GLY A 122 7.72 2.46 -20.41
N VAL A 123 7.68 2.09 -19.13
CA VAL A 123 6.95 2.83 -18.08
C VAL A 123 7.52 4.25 -17.93
N GLU A 124 6.66 5.25 -18.05
CA GLU A 124 7.01 6.68 -17.92
C GLU A 124 7.03 7.15 -16.46
N LEU A 125 6.27 6.48 -15.58
CA LEU A 125 6.12 6.84 -14.17
C LEU A 125 5.80 5.60 -13.33
N VAL A 126 6.41 5.51 -12.15
CA VAL A 126 6.07 4.52 -11.11
C VAL A 126 5.39 5.24 -9.94
N VAL A 127 4.18 4.82 -9.59
CA VAL A 127 3.45 5.30 -8.42
C VAL A 127 3.24 4.14 -7.46
N THR A 128 3.77 4.25 -6.24
CA THR A 128 3.47 3.29 -5.18
C THR A 128 2.38 3.83 -4.27
N LEU A 129 1.46 2.96 -3.86
CA LEU A 129 0.44 3.27 -2.86
C LEU A 129 0.81 2.55 -1.57
N GLY A 130 0.69 3.26 -0.45
CA GLY A 130 0.87 2.75 0.90
C GLY A 130 -0.16 3.33 1.85
N ALA A 131 -0.24 2.75 3.03
CA ALA A 131 -1.05 3.25 4.12
C ALA A 131 -0.35 2.98 5.45
N LEU A 132 -0.55 3.88 6.42
CA LEU A 132 0.10 3.83 7.73
C LEU A 132 -0.90 4.16 8.83
N LEU A 133 -0.66 3.63 10.03
CA LEU A 133 -1.51 3.88 11.19
C LEU A 133 -1.12 5.21 11.85
N ALA A 134 -2.07 6.13 11.97
CA ALA A 134 -1.85 7.48 12.48
C ALA A 134 -2.97 7.95 13.42
N ASP A 135 -2.69 9.05 14.12
CA ASP A 135 -3.63 9.77 14.97
C ASP A 135 -4.59 10.61 14.12
N VAL A 136 -5.49 9.94 13.40
CA VAL A 136 -6.50 10.60 12.56
C VAL A 136 -7.91 10.12 12.93
N PRO A 137 -8.93 11.00 12.92
CA PRO A 137 -10.29 10.59 13.20
C PRO A 137 -10.89 9.82 12.01
N HIS A 138 -11.67 8.77 12.28
CA HIS A 138 -12.36 7.97 11.27
C HIS A 138 -13.59 8.69 10.66
N THR A 139 -13.89 9.91 11.11
CA THR A 139 -15.03 10.75 10.72
C THR A 139 -14.67 11.97 9.86
N ARG A 140 -13.40 12.18 9.52
CA ARG A 140 -12.92 13.24 8.59
C ARG A 140 -12.18 12.65 7.39
N PRO A 141 -12.01 13.34 6.25
CA PRO A 141 -11.27 12.79 5.10
C PRO A 141 -9.90 12.21 5.49
N SER A 142 -9.51 11.08 4.90
CA SER A 142 -8.19 10.48 5.14
C SER A 142 -7.12 11.33 4.46
N PRO A 143 -6.14 11.89 5.21
CA PRO A 143 -5.02 12.60 4.61
C PRO A 143 -4.19 11.66 3.74
N VAL A 144 -3.75 12.16 2.60
CA VAL A 144 -2.80 11.47 1.74
C VAL A 144 -1.56 12.34 1.58
N THR A 145 -0.44 11.83 2.06
CA THR A 145 0.86 12.45 1.85
C THR A 145 1.54 11.83 0.64
N GLY A 146 2.42 12.59 0.00
CA GLY A 146 3.11 12.11 -1.18
C GLY A 146 4.57 12.53 -1.18
N ALA A 147 5.43 11.57 -1.55
CA ALA A 147 6.86 11.79 -1.72
C ALA A 147 7.29 11.40 -3.13
N ALA A 148 8.15 12.22 -3.74
CA ALA A 148 8.78 11.90 -5.01
C ALA A 148 10.30 11.83 -4.89
N THR A 149 10.93 11.08 -5.79
CA THR A 149 12.40 10.99 -5.87
C THR A 149 13.03 12.11 -6.69
N ASP A 150 12.23 12.84 -7.48
CA ASP A 150 12.65 13.94 -8.34
C ASP A 150 12.00 15.26 -7.89
N PRO A 151 12.80 16.31 -7.60
CA PRO A 151 12.28 17.65 -7.29
C PRO A 151 11.32 18.24 -8.33
N GLN A 152 11.48 17.92 -9.61
CA GLN A 152 10.57 18.43 -10.65
C GLN A 152 9.17 17.86 -10.50
N LEU A 153 9.06 16.56 -10.20
CA LEU A 153 7.77 15.92 -9.91
C LEU A 153 7.12 16.44 -8.63
N VAL A 154 7.92 16.89 -7.66
CA VAL A 154 7.40 17.50 -6.43
C VAL A 154 6.62 18.77 -6.74
N ASP A 155 7.18 19.65 -7.56
CA ASP A 155 6.54 20.90 -7.93
C ASP A 155 5.32 20.68 -8.86
N GLU A 156 5.45 19.80 -9.86
CA GLU A 156 4.39 19.52 -10.84
C GLU A 156 3.15 18.87 -10.21
N LEU A 157 3.35 18.00 -9.22
CA LEU A 157 2.29 17.23 -8.57
C LEU A 157 1.86 17.81 -7.22
N GLY A 158 2.45 18.92 -6.80
CA GLY A 158 2.23 19.52 -5.47
C GLY A 158 2.47 18.50 -4.36
N LEU A 159 3.57 17.75 -4.46
CA LEU A 159 4.00 16.76 -3.46
C LEU A 159 5.05 17.41 -2.54
N GLN A 160 5.62 16.63 -1.63
CA GLN A 160 6.76 17.05 -0.84
C GLN A 160 8.01 16.24 -1.18
N LEU A 161 9.18 16.88 -1.06
CA LEU A 161 10.45 16.17 -1.04
C LEU A 161 10.57 15.38 0.26
N SER A 162 10.85 14.08 0.14
CA SER A 162 11.15 13.27 1.32
C SER A 162 12.43 13.74 1.99
N ARG A 163 12.31 14.16 3.25
CA ARG A 163 13.43 14.46 4.15
C ARG A 163 13.58 13.42 5.27
N TYR A 164 12.88 12.29 5.12
CA TYR A 164 12.86 11.22 6.11
C TYR A 164 14.22 10.52 6.20
N GLU A 165 14.69 10.32 7.43
CA GLU A 165 15.83 9.47 7.74
C GLU A 165 15.40 8.44 8.80
N GLY A 166 15.51 7.16 8.47
CA GLY A 166 15.11 6.05 9.35
C GLY A 166 14.87 4.75 8.57
N PRO A 167 14.33 3.71 9.24
CA PRO A 167 14.01 2.45 8.57
C PRO A 167 12.96 2.64 7.48
N THR A 168 13.07 1.85 6.40
CA THR A 168 12.17 1.88 5.25
C THR A 168 11.66 0.47 4.95
N GLY A 169 10.48 0.39 4.34
CA GLY A 169 9.94 -0.83 3.73
C GLY A 169 10.38 -1.00 2.28
N ILE A 170 9.82 -2.02 1.61
CA ILE A 170 10.09 -2.32 0.19
C ILE A 170 9.75 -1.15 -0.73
N VAL A 171 8.77 -0.31 -0.39
CA VAL A 171 8.38 0.86 -1.18
C VAL A 171 9.57 1.81 -1.38
N GLY A 172 10.29 2.15 -0.31
CA GLY A 172 11.45 3.03 -0.41
C GLY A 172 12.60 2.41 -1.20
N VAL A 173 12.83 1.10 -1.06
CA VAL A 173 13.86 0.39 -1.84
C VAL A 173 13.50 0.29 -3.32
N LEU A 174 12.22 0.12 -3.65
CA LEU A 174 11.74 0.18 -5.03
C LEU A 174 11.91 1.58 -5.64
N LEU A 175 11.56 2.63 -4.90
CA LEU A 175 11.77 4.00 -5.34
C LEU A 175 13.26 4.31 -5.60
N ASP A 176 14.16 3.79 -4.75
CA ASP A 176 15.62 3.90 -4.96
C ASP A 176 16.08 3.14 -6.22
N ALA A 177 15.56 1.93 -6.45
CA ALA A 177 15.84 1.17 -7.67
C ALA A 177 15.33 1.89 -8.93
N CYS A 178 14.13 2.49 -8.88
CA CYS A 178 13.59 3.33 -9.96
C CYS A 178 14.47 4.56 -10.23
N ARG A 179 14.97 5.22 -9.18
CA ARG A 179 15.90 6.35 -9.28
C ARG A 179 17.21 5.91 -9.95
N GLY A 180 17.80 4.80 -9.51
CA GLY A 180 18.98 4.19 -10.16
C GLY A 180 18.71 3.79 -11.61
N ALA A 181 17.45 3.53 -11.95
CA ALA A 181 16.99 3.20 -13.28
C ALA A 181 16.58 4.39 -14.16
N ALA A 182 16.67 5.63 -13.64
CA ALA A 182 16.18 6.85 -14.26
C ALA A 182 14.69 6.81 -14.65
N ILE A 183 13.87 6.14 -13.82
CA ILE A 183 12.42 6.11 -13.96
C ILE A 183 11.81 7.05 -12.91
N PRO A 184 11.05 8.08 -13.32
CA PRO A 184 10.29 8.92 -12.40
C PRO A 184 9.46 8.08 -11.44
N SER A 185 9.53 8.39 -10.14
CA SER A 185 8.80 7.63 -9.13
C SER A 185 8.23 8.49 -8.00
N VAL A 186 7.02 8.14 -7.58
CA VAL A 186 6.24 8.78 -6.53
C VAL A 186 5.68 7.70 -5.60
N SER A 187 5.54 8.01 -4.33
CA SER A 187 4.79 7.23 -3.36
C SER A 187 3.67 8.07 -2.75
N LEU A 188 2.49 7.48 -2.57
CA LEU A 188 1.33 8.08 -1.93
C LEU A 188 0.96 7.26 -0.69
N TRP A 189 0.77 7.93 0.44
CA TRP A 189 0.53 7.29 1.73
C TRP A 189 -0.72 7.85 2.40
N ALA A 190 -1.72 6.99 2.58
CA ALA A 190 -2.94 7.36 3.30
C ALA A 190 -2.81 7.08 4.81
N ALA A 191 -3.30 8.02 5.61
CA ALA A 191 -3.37 7.86 7.05
C ALA A 191 -4.66 7.10 7.45
N VAL A 192 -4.47 5.99 8.17
CA VAL A 192 -5.53 5.14 8.71
C VAL A 192 -5.56 5.30 10.23
N PRO A 193 -6.74 5.47 10.87
CA PRO A 193 -6.83 5.57 12.32
C PRO A 193 -6.25 4.33 13.03
N HIS A 194 -5.30 4.51 13.95
CA HIS A 194 -4.63 3.38 14.62
C HIS A 194 -5.55 2.55 15.54
N TYR A 195 -6.61 3.15 16.07
CA TYR A 195 -7.57 2.50 16.97
C TYR A 195 -8.61 1.65 16.23
N VAL A 196 -8.60 1.66 14.89
CA VAL A 196 -9.55 0.89 14.08
C VAL A 196 -8.91 -0.43 13.65
N GLN A 197 -9.48 -1.53 14.12
CA GLN A 197 -9.02 -2.89 13.79
C GLN A 197 -9.70 -3.47 12.54
N LEU A 198 -10.70 -2.77 11.98
CA LEU A 198 -11.43 -3.21 10.80
C LEU A 198 -10.59 -2.98 9.53
N ALA A 199 -10.27 -4.07 8.84
CA ALA A 199 -9.60 -4.07 7.54
C ALA A 199 -10.43 -4.88 6.52
N PRO A 200 -10.43 -4.50 5.23
CA PRO A 200 -9.70 -3.35 4.67
C PRO A 200 -10.38 -2.00 4.95
N SER A 201 -9.66 -0.89 4.82
CA SER A 201 -10.17 0.48 4.97
C SER A 201 -10.54 1.08 3.61
N PRO A 202 -11.84 1.05 3.21
CA PRO A 202 -12.29 1.65 1.95
C PRO A 202 -12.09 3.17 1.91
N ARG A 203 -12.13 3.84 3.07
CA ARG A 203 -11.88 5.28 3.19
C ARG A 203 -10.48 5.66 2.70
N ALA A 204 -9.46 5.00 3.23
CA ALA A 204 -8.08 5.27 2.85
C ALA A 204 -7.81 4.83 1.40
N ALA A 205 -8.41 3.71 0.96
CA ALA A 205 -8.33 3.29 -0.44
C ALA A 205 -8.93 4.33 -1.40
N ARG A 206 -10.09 4.89 -1.07
CA ARG A 206 -10.73 5.97 -1.81
C ARG A 206 -9.84 7.21 -1.91
N ALA A 207 -9.30 7.66 -0.77
CA ALA A 207 -8.41 8.82 -0.73
C ALA A 207 -7.15 8.61 -1.60
N LEU A 208 -6.58 7.40 -1.59
CA LEU A 208 -5.47 7.02 -2.48
C LEU A 208 -5.86 7.10 -3.96
N CYS A 209 -7.05 6.60 -4.33
CA CYS A 209 -7.56 6.68 -5.69
C CYS A 209 -7.82 8.14 -6.12
N GLU A 210 -8.40 8.97 -5.26
CA GLU A 210 -8.60 10.41 -5.51
C GLU A 210 -7.26 11.13 -5.74
N ARG A 211 -6.25 10.86 -4.90
CA ARG A 211 -4.93 11.46 -5.07
C ARG A 211 -4.23 10.97 -6.32
N LEU A 212 -4.34 9.67 -6.64
CA LEU A 212 -3.80 9.08 -7.85
C LEU A 212 -4.45 9.68 -9.11
N ALA A 213 -5.76 9.92 -9.10
CA ALA A 213 -6.49 10.58 -10.19
C ALA A 213 -5.86 11.94 -10.53
N GLY A 214 -5.51 12.74 -9.50
CA GLY A 214 -4.77 13.99 -9.66
C GLY A 214 -3.38 13.80 -10.27
N VAL A 215 -2.60 12.82 -9.78
CA VAL A 215 -1.26 12.50 -10.32
C VAL A 215 -1.31 12.08 -11.79
N LEU A 216 -2.32 11.31 -12.17
CA LEU A 216 -2.50 10.84 -13.54
C LEU A 216 -3.21 11.85 -14.44
N SER A 217 -3.74 12.94 -13.87
CA SER A 217 -4.60 13.92 -14.54
C SER A 217 -5.77 13.24 -15.28
N THR A 218 -6.42 12.28 -14.62
CA THR A 218 -7.55 11.51 -15.13
C THR A 218 -8.66 11.41 -14.09
N GLU A 219 -9.87 11.12 -14.54
CA GLU A 219 -10.95 10.74 -13.63
C GLU A 219 -10.87 9.25 -13.29
N ILE A 220 -11.13 8.93 -12.02
CA ILE A 220 -11.28 7.55 -11.54
C ILE A 220 -12.66 7.47 -10.88
N ASP A 221 -13.48 6.53 -11.33
CA ASP A 221 -14.75 6.25 -10.68
C ASP A 221 -14.48 5.65 -9.29
N ILE A 222 -14.98 6.31 -8.26
CA ILE A 222 -14.81 5.96 -6.85
C ILE A 222 -16.16 5.67 -6.16
N GLY A 223 -17.26 5.56 -6.93
CA GLY A 223 -18.61 5.43 -6.37
C GLY A 223 -18.75 4.24 -5.42
N GLU A 224 -18.30 3.06 -5.86
CA GLU A 224 -18.34 1.85 -5.02
C GLU A 224 -17.45 1.96 -3.77
N LEU A 225 -16.32 2.68 -3.85
CA LEU A 225 -15.46 2.94 -2.68
C LEU A 225 -16.12 3.92 -1.71
N ALA A 226 -16.86 4.92 -2.20
CA ALA A 226 -17.60 5.86 -1.38
C ALA A 226 -18.78 5.20 -0.65
N GLU A 227 -19.48 4.27 -1.30
CA GLU A 227 -20.51 3.46 -0.65
C GLU A 227 -19.92 2.59 0.48
N ALA A 228 -18.83 1.86 0.18
CA ALA A 228 -18.14 1.05 1.16
C ALA A 228 -17.55 1.88 2.33
N GLU A 229 -17.08 3.10 2.06
CA GLU A 229 -16.65 4.05 3.08
C GLU A 229 -17.78 4.42 4.05
N ALA A 230 -18.98 4.72 3.54
CA ALA A 230 -20.10 5.10 4.39
C ALA A 230 -20.47 3.98 5.39
N GLU A 231 -20.54 2.74 4.92
CA GLU A 231 -20.78 1.57 5.76
C GLU A 231 -19.65 1.36 6.79
N TYR A 232 -18.41 1.52 6.35
CA TYR A 232 -17.23 1.40 7.22
C TYR A 232 -17.26 2.43 8.35
N VAL A 233 -17.51 3.70 8.03
CA VAL A 233 -17.57 4.78 9.03
C VAL A 233 -18.65 4.50 10.05
N GLU A 234 -19.84 4.06 9.62
CA GLU A 234 -20.94 3.71 10.53
C GLU A 234 -20.54 2.58 11.50
N GLN A 235 -19.97 1.49 10.98
CA GLN A 235 -19.53 0.36 11.81
C GLN A 235 -18.46 0.76 12.83
N VAL A 236 -17.49 1.57 12.40
CA VAL A 236 -16.43 2.07 13.29
C VAL A 236 -17.01 3.00 14.35
N SER A 237 -17.89 3.93 13.98
CA SER A 237 -18.53 4.83 14.94
C SER A 237 -19.36 4.08 15.97
N GLN A 238 -20.08 3.03 15.57
CA GLN A 238 -20.81 2.16 16.52
C GLN A 238 -19.86 1.47 17.50
N ALA A 239 -18.74 0.93 17.02
CA ALA A 239 -17.74 0.30 17.88
C ALA A 239 -17.10 1.30 18.86
N VAL A 240 -16.70 2.48 18.37
CA VAL A 240 -16.13 3.56 19.19
C VAL A 240 -17.12 4.01 20.27
N ALA A 241 -18.41 4.12 19.96
CA ALA A 241 -19.43 4.52 20.92
C ALA A 241 -19.61 3.53 22.10
N THR A 242 -19.10 2.29 21.98
CA THR A 242 -19.14 1.32 23.09
C THR A 242 -18.05 1.53 24.15
N ASP A 243 -17.04 2.35 23.85
CA ASP A 243 -15.92 2.66 24.73
C ASP A 243 -15.80 4.19 24.90
N ALA A 244 -16.13 4.67 26.09
CA ALA A 244 -16.12 6.10 26.41
C ALA A 244 -14.73 6.73 26.29
N ASP A 245 -13.66 5.99 26.60
CA ASP A 245 -12.30 6.52 26.52
C ASP A 245 -11.88 6.68 25.05
N THR A 246 -12.17 5.68 24.22
CA THR A 246 -11.95 5.75 22.77
C THR A 246 -12.80 6.86 22.14
N ALA A 247 -14.07 7.01 22.54
CA ALA A 247 -14.93 8.08 22.02
C ALA A 247 -14.40 9.48 22.35
N ALA A 248 -13.97 9.72 23.59
CA ALA A 248 -13.37 11.00 23.99
C ALA A 248 -12.07 11.28 23.23
N TYR A 249 -11.25 10.26 23.00
CA TYR A 249 -10.04 10.39 22.20
C TYR A 249 -10.34 10.74 20.73
N VAL A 250 -11.37 10.13 20.13
CA VAL A 250 -11.79 10.48 18.76
C VAL A 250 -12.27 11.94 18.69
N GLU A 251 -13.02 12.41 19.68
CA GLU A 251 -13.45 13.81 19.75
C GLU A 251 -12.26 14.78 19.80
N GLU A 252 -11.20 14.46 20.56
CA GLU A 252 -9.95 15.23 20.57
C GLU A 252 -9.28 15.24 19.18
N LEU A 253 -9.21 14.09 18.51
CA LEU A 253 -8.66 13.99 17.16
C LEU A 253 -9.45 14.79 16.13
N GLU A 254 -10.78 14.83 16.26
CA GLU A 254 -11.66 15.65 15.42
C GLU A 254 -11.42 17.14 15.65
N HIS A 255 -11.35 17.58 16.91
CA HIS A 255 -11.02 18.97 17.22
C HIS A 255 -9.67 19.39 16.65
N ARG A 256 -8.67 18.49 16.69
CA ARG A 256 -7.37 18.74 16.08
C ARG A 256 -7.46 18.80 14.56
N ALA A 257 -8.17 17.88 13.91
CA ALA A 257 -8.31 17.86 12.47
C ALA A 257 -9.07 19.08 11.91
N ASP A 258 -10.07 19.57 12.66
CA ASP A 258 -10.87 20.74 12.28
C ASP A 258 -10.18 22.08 12.63
N SER A 259 -9.07 22.04 13.36
CA SER A 259 -8.27 23.24 13.64
C SER A 259 -7.50 23.69 12.40
N LEU A 260 -7.46 25.02 12.18
CA LEU A 260 -6.87 25.64 10.98
C LEU A 260 -5.40 25.24 10.75
N ASP A 261 -4.67 24.87 11.80
CA ASP A 261 -3.25 24.48 11.75
C ASP A 261 -3.03 23.10 11.10
N TRP A 262 -4.00 22.19 11.15
CA TRP A 262 -3.81 20.82 10.66
C TRP A 262 -3.89 20.70 9.13
N LEU A 263 -4.65 21.58 8.47
CA LEU A 263 -4.73 21.63 7.01
C LEU A 263 -3.43 22.17 6.38
N GLU A 264 -2.75 23.10 7.05
CA GLU A 264 -1.44 23.61 6.61
C GLU A 264 -0.31 22.59 6.86
N ASP A 265 -0.44 21.75 7.90
CA ASP A 265 0.57 20.74 8.28
C ASP A 265 0.32 19.35 7.67
N SER A 266 -0.90 18.99 7.24
CA SER A 266 -1.20 17.67 6.62
C SER A 266 -0.58 17.45 5.24
N GLY A 267 -0.02 18.51 4.64
CA GLY A 267 0.91 18.38 3.52
C GLY A 267 2.23 17.73 3.93
N SER A 268 2.62 17.85 5.21
CA SER A 268 3.80 17.20 5.78
C SER A 268 3.62 15.69 5.78
N LEU A 269 4.62 14.98 5.22
CA LEU A 269 4.84 13.57 5.51
C LEU A 269 4.62 13.32 7.00
N PRO A 270 4.16 12.11 7.43
CA PRO A 270 4.38 11.72 8.81
C PRO A 270 5.85 12.01 9.11
N SER A 271 6.11 12.81 10.14
CA SER A 271 7.47 13.15 10.50
C SER A 271 8.27 11.86 10.68
N GLY A 272 9.60 11.92 10.56
CA GLY A 272 10.41 10.73 10.81
C GLY A 272 10.11 10.05 12.14
N ASP A 273 9.63 10.84 13.10
CA ASP A 273 9.17 10.39 14.40
C ASP A 273 7.85 9.60 14.33
N ALA A 274 6.90 9.94 13.45
CA ALA A 274 5.65 9.20 13.27
C ALA A 274 5.90 7.82 12.65
N LEU A 275 6.75 7.73 11.61
CA LEU A 275 7.13 6.44 11.01
C LEU A 275 8.01 5.62 11.98
N ALA A 276 8.94 6.26 12.70
CA ALA A 276 9.75 5.60 13.74
C ALA A 276 8.92 5.12 14.95
N ALA A 277 7.86 5.85 15.34
CA ALA A 277 6.95 5.45 16.39
C ALA A 277 6.12 4.22 15.99
N GLU A 278 5.68 4.14 14.73
CA GLU A 278 5.02 2.96 14.19
C GLU A 278 5.98 1.76 14.11
N ILE A 279 7.24 1.98 13.72
CA ILE A 279 8.29 0.95 13.77
C ILE A 279 8.47 0.44 15.20
N THR A 280 8.55 1.33 16.19
CA THR A 280 8.68 0.94 17.60
C THR A 280 7.48 0.11 18.05
N ARG A 281 6.27 0.47 17.61
CA ARG A 281 5.03 -0.28 17.91
C ARG A 281 5.04 -1.67 17.24
N PHE A 282 5.39 -1.74 15.96
CA PHE A 282 5.47 -2.99 15.21
C PHE A 282 6.55 -3.95 15.73
N LEU A 283 7.73 -3.43 16.10
CA LEU A 283 8.80 -4.23 16.70
C LEU A 283 8.37 -4.78 18.06
N ARG A 284 7.68 -3.98 18.88
CA ARG A 284 7.11 -4.45 20.15
C ARG A 284 6.08 -5.55 19.93
N ASP A 285 5.18 -5.40 18.96
CA ASP A 285 4.14 -6.41 18.68
C ASP A 285 4.73 -7.76 18.23
N ARG A 286 5.90 -7.76 17.56
CA ARG A 286 6.65 -9.00 17.24
C ARG A 286 7.36 -9.61 18.44
N GLU A 287 7.88 -8.80 19.36
CA GLU A 287 8.49 -9.29 20.60
C GLU A 287 7.42 -9.95 21.49
N THR A 288 6.26 -9.32 21.67
CA THR A 288 5.17 -9.90 22.49
C THR A 288 4.52 -11.15 21.89
N ASN A 289 4.57 -11.34 20.57
CA ASN A 289 4.03 -12.54 19.90
C ASN A 289 5.11 -13.61 19.58
N GLY A 290 6.38 -13.34 19.91
CA GLY A 290 7.53 -14.19 19.58
C GLY A 290 8.04 -15.08 20.73
N ASP A 291 7.75 -14.75 21.99
CA ASP A 291 8.27 -15.47 23.15
C ASP A 291 7.26 -16.47 23.73
N GLY A 292 7.03 -17.54 22.97
CA GLY A 292 6.61 -18.82 23.52
C GLY A 292 7.82 -19.71 23.71
N GLU A 293 8.68 -19.41 24.70
CA GLU A 293 9.75 -20.34 25.10
C GLU A 293 9.11 -21.69 25.50
N PRO A 294 9.57 -22.83 24.97
CA PRO A 294 9.17 -24.12 25.51
C PRO A 294 9.82 -24.25 26.88
N GLU A 295 9.01 -24.31 27.94
CA GLU A 295 9.46 -24.69 29.27
C GLU A 295 10.26 -26.01 29.16
N THR A 296 11.58 -25.91 29.33
CA THR A 296 12.44 -27.07 29.54
C THR A 296 12.12 -27.64 30.91
N GLY A 297 11.07 -28.45 30.99
CA GLY A 297 10.75 -29.28 32.13
C GLY A 297 11.68 -30.48 32.20
N GLY A 298 12.67 -30.41 33.07
CA GLY A 298 13.34 -31.57 33.68
C GLY A 298 13.89 -31.17 35.05
N PRO A 299 14.08 -32.08 36.02
CA PRO A 299 14.11 -33.54 35.89
C PRO A 299 13.19 -34.30 36.88
N GLY A 300 12.85 -35.54 36.53
CA GLY A 300 12.16 -36.51 37.40
C GLY A 300 11.89 -37.82 36.68
#